data_AF-A0A2U0S9E4-F1
#
_entry.id   AF-A0A2U0S9E4-F1
#
_cell.length_a   1.000
_cell.length_b   1.000
_cell.length_c   1.000
_cell.angle_alpha   90.00
_cell.angle_beta   90.00
_cell.angle_gamma   90.00
#
_symmetry.space_group_name_H-M   'P 1'
#
loop_
_entity.id
_entity.type
_entity.pdbx_description
1 polymer ?
#
loop_
_entity_poly.entity_id
_entity_poly.type
_entity_poly.pdbx_seq_one_letter_code
_entity_poly.pdbx_strand_id
1 'polypeptide(L)' 'MVDLFLSPPASAEAVARRWGVDYVALCPDGFDELGAKGPVPDLLAGALRAGQVPGWLAQVSAPGEAPRVYRLVGRGTRH' A
#
# COMPACT_ATOMS: atom_id res chain seq x y z
N MET A 1 -17.16 5.01 3.82
CA MET A 1 -16.36 4.06 3.03
C MET A 1 -14.91 4.35 3.37
N VAL A 2 -14.20 3.44 4.04
CA VAL A 2 -12.81 3.68 4.45
C VAL A 2 -11.94 3.47 3.22
N ASP A 3 -11.24 4.52 2.80
CA ASP A 3 -10.32 4.47 1.68
C ASP A 3 -8.99 3.89 2.16
N LEU A 4 -8.62 2.73 1.61
CA LEU A 4 -7.41 1.98 1.95
C LEU A 4 -6.14 2.81 1.69
N PHE A 5 -6.10 3.57 0.59
CA PHE A 5 -4.94 4.35 0.19
C PHE A 5 -4.82 5.65 0.98
N LEU A 6 -5.95 6.22 1.40
CA LEU A 6 -6.02 7.44 2.21
C LEU A 6 -6.10 7.17 3.72
N SER A 7 -5.76 5.96 4.15
CA SER A 7 -5.66 5.58 5.55
C SER A 7 -4.21 5.44 5.99
N PRO A 8 -3.88 5.65 7.28
CA PRO A 8 -2.57 5.31 7.81
C PRO A 8 -2.22 3.83 7.60
N PRO A 9 -0.93 3.45 7.44
CA PRO A 9 -0.54 2.08 7.09
C PRO A 9 -1.11 0.98 7.99
N ALA A 10 -1.24 1.21 9.31
CA ALA A 10 -1.82 0.23 10.22
C ALA A 10 -3.34 0.07 10.03
N SER A 11 -4.06 1.18 9.82
CA SER A 11 -5.50 1.16 9.52
C SER A 11 -5.76 0.52 8.16
N ALA A 12 -4.92 0.83 7.17
CA ALA A 12 -4.98 0.25 5.84
C ALA A 12 -4.75 -1.27 5.85
N GLU A 13 -3.83 -1.77 6.69
CA GLU A 13 -3.65 -3.22 6.89
C GLU A 13 -4.95 -3.89 7.37
N ALA A 14 -5.61 -3.31 8.38
CA ALA A 14 -6.86 -3.86 8.91
C ALA A 14 -7.97 -3.90 7.84
N VAL A 15 -8.05 -2.86 7.01
CA VAL A 15 -8.98 -2.80 5.86
C VAL A 15 -8.65 -3.86 4.83
N ALA A 16 -7.37 -3.96 4.42
CA ALA A 16 -6.90 -4.95 3.44
C ALA A 16 -7.23 -6.38 3.88
N ARG A 17 -6.93 -6.71 5.15
CA ARG A 17 -7.22 -8.03 5.73
C ARG A 17 -8.72 -8.30 5.80
N ARG A 18 -9.52 -7.31 6.22
CA ARG A 18 -10.99 -7.43 6.27
C ARG A 18 -11.60 -7.66 4.89
N TRP A 19 -11.02 -7.09 3.84
CA TRP A 19 -11.46 -7.26 2.46
C TRP A 19 -10.91 -8.54 1.80
N GLY A 20 -10.02 -9.29 2.44
CA GLY A 20 -9.39 -10.47 1.85
C GLY A 20 -8.44 -10.11 0.70
N VAL A 21 -7.78 -8.96 0.76
CA VAL A 21 -6.83 -8.52 -0.26
C VAL A 21 -5.53 -9.31 -0.14
N ASP A 22 -5.11 -9.97 -1.22
CA ASP A 22 -3.79 -10.63 -1.31
C ASP A 22 -2.72 -9.72 -1.92
N TYR A 23 -3.12 -8.78 -2.78
CA TYR A 23 -2.23 -7.89 -3.52
C TYR A 23 -2.75 -6.46 -3.56
N VAL A 24 -1.85 -5.50 -3.43
CA VAL A 24 -2.07 -4.07 -3.66
C VAL A 24 -1.27 -3.67 -4.89
N ALA A 25 -1.94 -3.13 -5.90
CA ALA A 25 -1.31 -2.60 -7.10
C ALA A 25 -1.46 -1.08 -7.14
N LEU A 26 -0.40 -0.39 -7.53
CA LEU A 26 -0.33 1.06 -7.49
C LEU A 26 0.44 1.60 -8.70
N CYS A 27 -0.25 2.31 -9.58
CA CYS A 27 0.39 2.99 -10.70
C CYS A 27 1.09 4.27 -10.20
N PRO A 28 2.32 4.57 -10.67
CA PRO A 28 2.97 5.84 -10.37
C PRO A 28 2.12 7.06 -10.73
N ASP A 29 1.35 6.99 -11.82
CA ASP A 29 0.48 8.08 -12.26
C ASP A 29 -0.86 8.11 -11.49
N GLY A 30 -1.25 6.98 -10.90
CA GLY A 30 -2.48 6.87 -10.11
C GLY A 30 -2.42 7.63 -8.78
N PHE A 31 -1.24 8.10 -8.35
CA PHE A 31 -1.12 8.95 -7.17
C PHE A 31 -1.70 10.34 -7.36
N ASP A 32 -1.74 10.84 -8.60
CA ASP A 32 -2.20 12.20 -8.88
C ASP A 32 -3.74 12.27 -8.82
N GLU A 33 -4.43 11.14 -9.04
CA GLU A 33 -5.87 10.99 -8.85
C GLU A 33 -6.30 11.07 -7.36
N LEU A 34 -5.38 10.79 -6.42
CA LEU A 34 -5.61 10.91 -4.98
C LEU A 34 -5.57 12.37 -4.47
N GLY A 35 -5.30 13.32 -5.37
CA GLY A 35 -5.24 14.75 -5.07
C GLY A 35 -4.19 15.09 -4.01
N ALA A 36 -4.43 16.19 -3.28
CA ALA A 36 -3.49 16.71 -2.26
C ALA A 36 -3.14 15.74 -1.12
N LYS A 37 -3.90 14.65 -0.95
CA LYS A 37 -3.64 13.63 0.07
C LYS A 37 -2.73 12.49 -0.40
N GLY A 38 -2.63 12.28 -1.72
CA GLY A 38 -1.75 11.27 -2.31
C GLY A 38 -0.27 11.33 -1.86
N PRO A 39 0.35 12.51 -1.69
CA PRO A 39 1.74 12.61 -1.26
C PRO A 39 1.94 12.68 0.26
N VAL A 40 0.89 12.60 1.09
CA VAL A 40 1.03 12.69 2.56
C VAL A 40 1.71 11.41 3.08
N PRO A 41 2.94 11.47 3.63
CA PRO A 41 3.71 10.27 3.98
C PRO A 41 3.05 9.37 5.03
N ASP A 42 2.20 9.94 5.88
CA ASP A 42 1.48 9.22 6.93
C ASP A 42 0.30 8.39 6.40
N LEU A 43 -0.05 8.53 5.12
CA LEU A 43 -1.07 7.73 4.45
C LEU A 43 -0.40 6.63 3.62
N LEU A 44 -1.09 5.50 3.42
CA LEU A 44 -0.54 4.35 2.70
C LEU A 44 0.00 4.75 1.31
N ALA A 45 -0.76 5.54 0.55
CA ALA A 45 -0.31 6.02 -0.75
C ALA A 45 1.00 6.82 -0.66
N GLY A 46 1.07 7.80 0.24
CA GLY A 46 2.28 8.62 0.39
C GLY A 46 3.49 7.80 0.83
N ALA A 47 3.30 6.87 1.77
CA ALA A 47 4.34 5.94 2.20
C ALA A 47 4.88 5.11 1.02
N LEU A 48 4.00 4.49 0.22
CA LEU A 48 4.41 3.71 -0.95
C LEU A 48 5.04 4.59 -2.06
N ARG A 49 4.60 5.83 -2.22
CA ARG A 49 5.22 6.81 -3.15
C ARG A 49 6.64 7.15 -2.72
N ALA A 50 6.85 7.36 -1.42
CA ALA A 50 8.15 7.63 -0.80
C ALA A 50 9.08 6.41 -0.72
N GLY A 51 8.64 5.23 -1.18
CA GLY A 51 9.41 3.99 -1.07
C GLY A 51 9.42 3.38 0.33
N GLN A 52 8.60 3.90 1.24
CA GLN A 52 8.41 3.37 2.59
C GLN A 52 7.35 2.27 2.55
N VAL A 53 7.79 1.05 2.22
CA VAL A 53 6.90 -0.13 2.18
C VAL A 53 6.60 -0.60 3.61
N PRO A 54 5.33 -0.60 4.07
CA PRO A 54 4.98 -1.13 5.39
C PRO A 54 5.32 -2.61 5.52
N GLY A 55 5.72 -3.07 6.71
CA GLY A 55 6.17 -4.47 6.92
C GLY A 55 5.12 -5.57 6.69
N TRP A 56 3.84 -5.22 6.50
CA TRP A 56 2.77 -6.13 6.10
C TRP A 56 2.62 -6.26 4.57
N LEU A 57 3.45 -5.54 3.80
CA LEU A 57 3.57 -5.62 2.35
C LEU A 57 4.98 -6.04 1.95
N ALA A 58 5.07 -6.83 0.88
CA ALA A 58 6.32 -7.10 0.18
C ALA A 58 6.16 -6.72 -1.29
N GLN A 59 7.04 -5.87 -1.82
CA GLN A 59 7.03 -5.55 -3.24
C GLN A 59 7.43 -6.79 -4.06
N VAL A 60 6.63 -7.11 -5.08
CA VAL A 60 6.85 -8.24 -5.99
C VAL A 60 7.09 -7.82 -7.43
N SER A 61 6.72 -6.59 -7.81
CA SER A 61 7.09 -6.01 -9.10
C SER A 61 8.55 -5.53 -9.09
N ALA A 62 9.19 -5.49 -10.26
CA ALA A 62 10.54 -4.97 -10.37
C ALA A 62 10.59 -3.45 -10.06
N PRO A 63 11.73 -2.92 -9.58
CA PRO A 63 11.93 -1.48 -9.47
C PRO A 63 11.73 -0.78 -10.83
N GLY A 64 10.93 0.29 -10.85
CA GLY A 64 10.61 1.02 -12.09
C GLY A 64 9.48 0.44 -12.92
N GLU A 65 8.96 -0.74 -12.56
CA GLU A 65 7.79 -1.34 -13.21
C GLU A 65 6.50 -0.63 -12.75
N ALA A 66 5.55 -0.48 -13.68
CA ALA A 66 4.21 0.05 -13.44
C ALA A 66 3.16 -0.99 -13.89
N PRO A 67 2.17 -1.33 -13.03
CA PRO A 67 2.01 -0.88 -11.65
C PRO A 67 3.08 -1.44 -10.71
N ARG A 68 3.36 -0.73 -9.62
CA ARG A 68 4.05 -1.31 -8.48
C ARG A 68 3.11 -2.28 -7.79
N VAL A 69 3.53 -3.53 -7.64
CA VAL A 69 2.70 -4.59 -7.05
C VAL A 69 3.31 -5.01 -5.73
N TYR A 70 2.47 -5.05 -4.70
CA TYR A 70 2.80 -5.45 -3.34
C TYR A 70 1.93 -6.63 -2.94
N ARG A 71 2.53 -7.68 -2.40
CA ARG A 71 1.82 -8.81 -1.81
C ARG A 71 1.64 -8.57 -0.31
N LEU A 72 0.45 -8.86 0.21
CA LEU A 72 0.25 -8.94 1.65
C LEU A 72 1.09 -10.09 2.22
N VAL A 73 1.88 -9.79 3.24
CA VAL A 73 2.57 -10.82 4.03
C VAL A 73 1.88 -10.98 5.37
N GLY A 74 1.76 -12.23 5.83
CA GLY A 74 1.32 -12.49 7.19
C GLY A 74 2.30 -11.86 8.17
N ARG A 75 1.81 -11.41 9.34
CA ARG A 75 2.69 -11.22 10.50
C ARG A 75 3.48 -12.52 10.63
N GLY A 76 4.78 -12.48 10.39
CA GLY A 76 5.62 -13.67 10.47
C GLY A 76 5.58 -14.23 11.88
N THR A 77 4.67 -15.15 12.15
CA THR A 77 4.82 -16.18 13.17
C THR A 77 5.10 -17.47 12.42
N ARG A 78 6.38 -17.68 12.10
CA ARG A 78 6.87 -19.05 11.95
C ARG A 78 6.77 -19.67 13.35
N HIS A 79 5.84 -20.60 13.53
CA HIS A 79 5.92 -21.59 14.60
C HIS A 79 6.64 -22.82 14.06
#